data_AF-A0A1C3H345-F1
#
_entry.id   AF-A0A1C3H345-F1
#
_cell.length_a   1.000
_cell.length_b   1.000
_cell.length_c   1.000
_cell.angle_alpha   90.00
_cell.angle_beta   90.00
_cell.angle_gamma   90.00
#
_symmetry.space_group_name_H-M   'P 1'
#
loop_
_entity.id
_entity.type
_entity.pdbx_description
1 polymer ?
#
loop_
_entity_poly.entity_id
_entity_poly.type
_entity_poly.pdbx_seq_one_letter_code
_entity_poly.pdbx_strand_id
1 'polypeptide(L)' 'MTKIEINKTGKVVKGDYFGWHVKILNDKDYTGGFLILLISPFNPEDNYDHWVSDVRELNAYFAAREWEIDWNAATVSQE' A
#
# COMPACT_ATOMS: atom_id res chain seq x y z
N MET A 1 -12.76 5.10 -8.58
CA MET A 1 -11.76 5.14 -7.48
C MET A 1 -11.90 3.85 -6.72
N THR A 2 -10.91 2.97 -6.81
CA THR A 2 -10.86 1.74 -6.01
C THR A 2 -10.63 2.13 -4.55
N LYS A 3 -11.42 1.59 -3.64
CA LYS A 3 -11.31 1.87 -2.21
C LYS A 3 -9.92 1.43 -1.70
N ILE A 4 -9.28 2.24 -0.86
CA ILE A 4 -8.02 1.86 -0.20
C ILE A 4 -8.36 0.89 0.93
N GLU A 5 -7.75 -0.29 0.92
CA GLU A 5 -7.95 -1.32 1.94
C GLU A 5 -6.86 -1.24 3.02
N ILE A 6 -7.29 -1.08 4.27
CA ILE A 6 -6.40 -0.97 5.43
C ILE A 6 -6.15 -2.35 6.02
N ASN A 7 -4.95 -2.58 6.55
CA ASN A 7 -4.44 -3.85 7.06
C ASN A 7 -4.40 -4.96 6.00
N LYS A 8 -4.30 -4.58 4.73
CA LYS A 8 -4.27 -5.49 3.58
C LYS A 8 -3.07 -5.20 2.69
N THR A 9 -2.55 -6.25 2.07
CA THR A 9 -1.56 -6.15 1.01
C THR A 9 -2.27 -6.18 -0.34
N GLY A 10 -1.95 -5.23 -1.21
CA GLY A 10 -2.38 -5.21 -2.61
C GLY A 10 -1.18 -5.10 -3.55
N LYS A 11 -1.43 -5.21 -4.84
CA LYS A 11 -0.42 -5.05 -5.89
C LYS A 11 -0.69 -3.77 -6.68
N VAL A 12 0.34 -2.97 -6.89
CA VAL A 12 0.26 -1.79 -7.76
C VAL A 12 0.11 -2.26 -9.20
N VAL A 13 -1.02 -1.94 -9.83
CA VAL A 13 -1.32 -2.29 -11.23
C VAL A 13 -1.32 -1.07 -12.15
N LYS A 14 -1.06 0.12 -11.61
CA LYS A 14 -0.86 1.37 -12.36
C LYS A 14 -0.12 2.40 -11.51
N GLY A 15 0.68 3.25 -12.16
CA GLY A 15 1.47 4.32 -11.55
C GLY A 15 2.94 3.94 -11.41
N ASP A 16 3.70 4.72 -10.63
CA ASP A 16 5.04 4.33 -10.22
C ASP A 16 5.01 3.05 -9.37
N TYR A 17 6.14 2.33 -9.29
CA TYR A 17 6.21 1.03 -8.61
C TYR A 17 5.23 -0.04 -9.16
N PHE A 18 4.86 0.03 -10.44
CA PHE A 18 4.06 -1.01 -11.09
C PHE A 18 4.62 -2.41 -10.81
N GLY A 19 3.74 -3.32 -10.40
CA GLY A 19 4.08 -4.69 -10.03
C GLY A 19 4.49 -4.88 -8.57
N TRP A 20 4.78 -3.80 -7.84
CA TRP A 20 5.16 -3.88 -6.42
C TRP A 20 3.96 -4.18 -5.52
N HIS A 21 4.26 -4.68 -4.32
CA HIS A 21 3.26 -4.85 -3.29
C HIS A 21 3.21 -3.62 -2.39
N VAL A 22 1.99 -3.20 -2.07
CA VAL A 22 1.72 -2.15 -1.09
C VAL A 22 0.94 -2.75 0.06
N LYS A 23 1.37 -2.49 1.30
CA LYS A 23 0.64 -2.87 2.52
C LYS A 23 0.33 -1.61 3.31
N ILE A 24 -0.92 -1.43 3.68
CA ILE A 24 -1.34 -0.31 4.53
C ILE A 24 -1.60 -0.85 5.93
N LEU A 25 -0.91 -0.33 6.93
CA LEU A 25 -1.12 -0.68 8.33
C LEU A 25 -1.89 0.45 9.02
N ASN A 26 -2.92 0.08 9.78
CA ASN A 26 -3.52 0.98 10.76
C ASN A 26 -2.59 1.03 11.99
N ASP A 27 -1.87 2.13 12.13
CA ASP A 27 -0.90 2.32 13.22
C ASP A 27 -1.35 3.42 14.19
N LYS A 28 -2.66 3.70 14.22
CA LYS A 28 -3.23 4.78 15.02
C LYS A 28 -2.98 4.66 16.51
N ASP A 29 -2.96 3.44 17.03
CA ASP A 29 -2.77 3.22 18.47
C ASP A 29 -1.32 3.49 18.92
N TYR A 30 -0.35 3.47 17.99
CA TYR A 30 1.08 3.68 18.29
C TYR A 30 1.60 5.03 17.80
N THR A 31 1.27 5.43 16.58
CA THR A 31 1.76 6.67 15.95
C THR A 31 0.66 7.68 15.61
N GLY A 32 -0.60 7.30 15.76
CA GLY A 32 -1.75 8.15 15.42
C GLY A 32 -2.13 8.14 13.94
N GLY A 33 -1.42 7.38 13.09
CA GLY A 33 -1.57 7.44 11.64
C GLY A 33 -1.64 6.07 10.95
N PHE A 34 -1.27 6.07 9.67
CA PHE A 34 -1.15 4.88 8.84
C PHE A 34 0.28 4.74 8.34
N LEU A 35 0.77 3.50 8.30
CA LEU A 35 2.05 3.18 7.69
C LEU A 35 1.81 2.51 6.33
N ILE A 36 2.41 3.09 5.29
CA ILE A 36 2.43 2.58 3.92
C ILE A 36 3.74 1.85 3.73
N LEU A 37 3.70 0.58 3.37
CA LEU A 37 4.89 -0.23 3.09
C LEU A 37 4.88 -0.64 1.62
N LEU A 38 5.99 -0.35 0.93
CA LEU A 38 6.27 -0.79 -0.43
C LEU A 38 7.30 -1.91 -0.40
N ILE A 39 6.99 -3.00 -1.09
CA ILE A 39 7.81 -4.20 -1.11
C ILE A 39 8.06 -4.59 -2.57
N SER A 40 9.32 -4.56 -2.97
CA SER A 40 9.72 -5.01 -4.31
C SER A 40 9.50 -6.53 -4.45
N PRO A 41 8.88 -6.99 -5.54
CA PRO A 41 8.75 -8.41 -5.83
C PRO A 41 10.03 -8.97 -6.46
N PHE A 42 11.00 -8.12 -6.81
CA PHE A 42 12.22 -8.48 -7.51
C PHE A 42 13.43 -8.55 -6.58
N ASN A 43 13.46 -7.69 -5.56
CA ASN A 43 14.56 -7.61 -4.61
C ASN A 43 14.02 -7.32 -3.19
N PRO A 44 14.08 -8.28 -2.25
CA PRO A 44 13.56 -8.11 -0.89
C PRO A 44 14.21 -6.96 -0.10
N GLU A 45 15.43 -6.56 -0.45
CA GLU A 45 16.13 -5.44 0.18
C GLU A 45 15.58 -4.08 -0.25
N ASP A 46 14.91 -4.01 -1.41
CA ASP A 46 14.24 -2.81 -1.90
C ASP A 46 12.84 -2.70 -1.28
N ASN A 47 12.81 -2.21 -0.05
CA ASN A 47 11.60 -1.87 0.67
C ASN A 47 11.63 -0.41 1.12
N TYR A 48 10.46 0.22 1.08
CA TYR A 48 10.29 1.61 1.49
C TYR A 48 9.08 1.72 2.41
N ASP A 49 9.15 2.60 3.39
CA ASP A 49 8.03 2.94 4.23
C ASP A 49 7.70 4.44 4.15
N HIS A 50 6.43 4.76 4.37
CA HIS A 50 5.96 6.12 4.46
C HIS A 50 4.82 6.22 5.45
N TRP A 51 4.90 7.19 6.36
CA TRP A 51 3.86 7.44 7.35
C TRP A 51 2.97 8.60 6.93
N VAL A 52 1.67 8.48 7.17
CA VAL A 52 0.67 9.55 6.95
C VAL A 52 -0.24 9.67 8.18
N SER A 53 -0.64 10.90 8.51
CA SER A 53 -1.36 11.17 9.75
C SER A 53 -2.84 10.76 9.71
N ASP A 54 -3.46 10.81 8.53
CA ASP A 54 -4.89 10.53 8.39
C ASP A 54 -5.27 9.99 7.00
N VAL A 55 -6.58 9.71 6.84
CA VAL A 55 -7.13 9.16 5.60
C VAL A 55 -7.04 10.15 4.43
N ARG A 56 -7.07 11.46 4.70
CA ARG A 56 -6.97 12.48 3.65
C ARG A 56 -5.55 12.49 3.07
N GLU A 57 -4.54 12.45 3.93
CA GLU A 57 -3.14 12.34 3.50
C GLU A 57 -2.87 11.01 2.79
N LEU A 58 -3.44 9.91 3.27
CA LEU A 58 -3.36 8.61 2.59
C LEU A 58 -3.93 8.67 1.17
N ASN A 59 -5.11 9.29 0.99
CA ASN A 59 -5.70 9.45 -0.34
C ASN A 59 -4.86 10.38 -1.23
N ALA A 60 -4.33 11.47 -0.68
CA ALA A 60 -3.46 12.39 -1.42
C ALA A 60 -2.17 11.69 -1.86
N TYR A 61 -1.60 10.83 -1.02
CA TYR A 61 -0.41 10.05 -1.32
C TYR A 61 -0.63 9.10 -2.51
N PHE A 62 -1.76 8.41 -2.55
CA PHE A 62 -2.15 7.52 -3.65
C PHE A 62 -2.45 8.29 -4.93
N ALA A 63 -3.19 9.40 -4.81
CA ALA A 63 -3.57 10.24 -5.94
C ALA A 63 -2.34 10.88 -6.62
N ALA A 64 -1.36 11.34 -5.85
CA ALA A 64 -0.13 11.95 -6.37
C ALA A 64 0.71 10.98 -7.23
N ARG A 65 0.53 9.67 -7.05
CA ARG A 65 1.23 8.61 -7.78
C ARG A 65 0.40 7.94 -8.86
N GLU A 66 -0.86 8.36 -8.99
CA GLU A 66 -1.83 7.76 -9.91
C GLU A 66 -2.00 6.25 -9.69
N TRP A 67 -1.90 5.82 -8.43
CA TRP A 67 -1.96 4.41 -8.06
C TRP A 67 -3.35 3.80 -8.26
N GLU A 68 -3.39 2.70 -9.00
CA GLU A 68 -4.48 1.73 -8.94
C GLU A 68 -3.94 0.44 -8.33
N ILE A 69 -4.60 -0.03 -7.27
CA ILE A 69 -4.18 -1.21 -6.52
C ILE A 69 -5.17 -2.34 -6.74
N ASP A 70 -4.65 -3.50 -7.13
CA ASP A 70 -5.39 -4.76 -7.04
C ASP A 70 -5.19 -5.37 -5.66
N TRP A 71 -6.21 -5.23 -4.81
CA TRP A 71 -6.23 -5.79 -3.46
C TRP A 71 -6.52 -7.29 -3.42
N ASN A 72 -6.88 -7.92 -4.54
CA ASN A 72 -7.20 -9.34 -4.61
C ASN A 72 -6.10 -10.16 -5.31
N ALA A 73 -5.12 -9.50 -5.92
CA ALA A 73 -3.95 -10.14 -6.52
C ALA A 73 -3.13 -11.01 -5.53
N ALA A 74 -3.21 -10.74 -4.22
CA ALA A 74 -2.46 -11.46 -3.18
C ALA A 74 -3.23 -12.62 -2.53
N THR A 75 -4.49 -12.88 -2.89
CA THR A 75 -5.20 -14.08 -2.43
C THR A 75 -4.77 -15.29 -3.25
N VAL A 76 -3.52 -15.73 -3.07
CA VAL A 76 -3.19 -17.13 -3.26
C VAL A 76 -3.53 -17.80 -1.94
N SER A 77 -4.74 -18.37 -1.87
CA SER A 77 -5.08 -19.35 -0.84
C SER A 77 -3.98 -20.42 -0.88
N GLN A 78 -3.20 -20.53 0.20
CA GLN A 78 -2.44 -21.74 0.44
C GLN A 78 -3.47 -22.80 0.87
N GLU A 79 -3.82 -23.69 -0.05
CA GLU A 79 -4.28 -25.04 0.29
C GLU A 79 -3.08 -25.95 0.53
#